data_AF-A0A9X2NEC9-F1
#
_entry.id   AF-A0A9X2NEC9-F1
#
_cell.length_a   1.000
_cell.length_b   1.000
_cell.length_c   1.000
_cell.angle_alpha   90.00
_cell.angle_beta   90.00
_cell.angle_gamma   90.00
#
_symmetry.space_group_name_H-M   'P 1'
#
loop_
_entity.id
_entity.type
_entity.pdbx_description
1 polymer ?
#
loop_
_entity_poly.entity_id
_entity_poly.type
_entity_poly.pdbx_seq_one_letter_code
_entity_poly.pdbx_strand_id
1 'polypeptide(L)'
;MAAHPARARRVDARVVVLSVLLVIALLAWFGVGYLRDRLAAGGCDTTTPVHITAAPDIAPVLTALARSVPAPDCYTVEVTAAASTATAAALEANGANGPDVWVPESSTWLPQARDGGAWNLPESGQSVASSPVVLALTDDVAKQAGWPGKSPSWSDVLARSPVGLPDPGRDPASISALLGLQQLTKDAPDPAAAFTEEIRKVSAVKEPFTASPASEQSVLARKLVAAYPATGVPSFDYPYVVLPRASEASRSAAERFLRLLLDQTATKAFADAGFRTPTGQLLGGSPDTRTNAAPRPAGAPAPEAMYGVLQAWAGANLSARVQVLLDVSGSMAATVPGTGRSRMALTLEAATQGLGLFKPTTELGLWLFSTKLDGDKDYKELLPMRTLSEQLAAGGVATLQAVKPKPGGATGLYDSILAAYQNARQSWQLGRINVVVVLTDGRNEDSDSVGLPGLLAELGRLQDPRKPLPVIGIGIGPDIDSSELKQISAATGGESFTTPDPRKISDVFYQALSKLMCQPPACKN
;
A
#
# COMPACT_ATOMS: atom_id res chain seq x y z
N MET A 1 -40.42 -66.53 -69.60
CA MET A 1 -40.18 -66.65 -68.15
C MET A 1 -39.19 -67.79 -67.93
N ALA A 2 -37.95 -67.50 -67.55
CA ALA A 2 -36.96 -68.49 -67.15
C ALA A 2 -36.21 -67.93 -65.94
N ALA A 3 -36.45 -68.49 -64.77
CA ALA A 3 -35.77 -68.15 -63.53
C ALA A 3 -34.56 -69.07 -63.36
N HIS A 4 -33.37 -68.50 -63.21
CA HIS A 4 -32.17 -69.23 -62.79
C HIS A 4 -31.97 -69.15 -61.27
N PRO A 5 -31.54 -70.25 -60.60
CA PRO A 5 -31.54 -70.35 -59.15
C PRO A 5 -30.34 -69.65 -58.50
N ALA A 6 -30.58 -69.02 -57.34
CA ALA A 6 -29.53 -68.45 -56.49
C ALA A 6 -28.75 -69.56 -55.78
N ARG A 7 -27.42 -69.55 -55.93
CA ARG A 7 -26.49 -70.51 -55.35
C ARG A 7 -26.19 -70.12 -53.89
N ALA A 8 -26.68 -70.87 -52.92
CA ALA A 8 -26.38 -70.64 -51.50
C ALA A 8 -24.90 -70.93 -51.20
N ARG A 9 -24.12 -69.92 -50.80
CA ARG A 9 -22.75 -70.09 -50.29
C ARG A 9 -22.83 -70.72 -48.89
N ARG A 10 -22.35 -71.96 -48.74
CA ARG A 10 -22.09 -72.57 -47.43
C ARG A 10 -20.90 -71.83 -46.79
N VAL A 11 -21.15 -71.10 -45.72
CA VAL A 11 -20.08 -70.50 -44.90
C VAL A 11 -19.53 -71.60 -43.99
N ASP A 12 -18.23 -71.82 -44.05
CA ASP A 12 -17.54 -72.89 -43.33
C ASP A 12 -17.58 -72.60 -41.82
N ALA A 13 -18.10 -73.54 -41.01
CA ALA A 13 -18.36 -73.32 -39.58
C ALA A 13 -17.10 -72.93 -38.79
N ARG A 14 -15.92 -73.36 -39.28
CA ARG A 14 -14.61 -72.99 -38.71
C ARG A 14 -14.31 -71.50 -38.86
N VAL A 15 -14.74 -70.88 -39.96
CA VAL A 15 -14.55 -69.44 -40.20
C VAL A 15 -15.44 -68.64 -39.25
N VAL A 16 -16.67 -69.07 -39.02
CA VAL A 16 -17.59 -68.42 -38.07
C VAL A 16 -17.04 -68.47 -36.64
N VAL A 17 -16.55 -69.63 -36.20
CA VAL A 17 -15.97 -69.80 -34.85
C VAL A 17 -14.72 -68.92 -34.68
N LEU A 18 -13.83 -68.88 -35.68
CA LEU A 18 -12.64 -68.03 -35.63
C LEU A 18 -12.98 -66.53 -35.63
N SER A 19 -13.97 -66.10 -36.41
CA SER A 19 -14.44 -64.71 -36.39
C SER A 19 -15.05 -64.33 -35.04
N VAL A 20 -15.83 -65.22 -34.41
CA VAL A 20 -16.41 -64.97 -33.08
C VAL A 20 -15.31 -64.88 -32.01
N LEU A 21 -14.33 -65.78 -32.03
CA LEU A 21 -13.20 -65.74 -31.11
C LEU A 21 -12.34 -64.47 -31.29
N LEU A 22 -12.14 -64.04 -32.53
CA LEU A 22 -11.43 -62.78 -32.82
C LEU A 22 -12.19 -61.58 -32.26
N VAL A 23 -13.51 -61.52 -32.45
CA VAL A 23 -14.34 -60.43 -31.91
C VAL A 23 -14.31 -60.42 -30.39
N ILE A 24 -14.40 -61.58 -29.73
CA ILE A 24 -14.28 -61.67 -28.26
C ILE A 24 -12.91 -61.23 -27.78
N ALA A 25 -11.83 -61.65 -28.46
CA ALA A 25 -10.47 -61.24 -28.11
C ALA A 25 -10.26 -59.73 -28.29
N LEU A 26 -10.81 -59.14 -29.37
CA LEU A 26 -10.75 -57.70 -29.60
C LEU A 26 -11.57 -56.93 -28.56
N LEU A 27 -12.77 -57.39 -28.22
CA LEU A 27 -13.60 -56.77 -27.18
C LEU A 27 -12.97 -56.90 -25.80
N ALA A 28 -12.33 -58.03 -25.48
CA ALA A 28 -11.58 -58.21 -24.24
C ALA A 28 -10.34 -57.30 -24.21
N TRP A 29 -9.61 -57.19 -25.32
CA TRP A 29 -8.45 -56.30 -25.42
C TRP A 29 -8.85 -54.83 -25.27
N PHE A 30 -9.90 -54.40 -25.96
CA PHE A 30 -10.43 -53.04 -25.85
C PHE A 30 -11.03 -52.76 -24.47
N GLY A 31 -11.74 -53.73 -23.90
CA GLY A 31 -12.33 -53.62 -22.56
C GLY A 31 -11.27 -53.53 -21.46
N VAL A 32 -10.22 -54.36 -21.55
CA VAL A 32 -9.09 -54.33 -20.61
C VAL A 32 -8.27 -53.04 -20.79
N GLY A 33 -8.05 -52.56 -22.02
CA GLY A 33 -7.42 -51.27 -22.28
C GLY A 33 -8.21 -50.11 -21.69
N TYR A 34 -9.51 -50.05 -21.95
CA TYR A 34 -10.42 -49.04 -21.41
C TYR A 34 -10.47 -49.04 -19.88
N LEU A 35 -10.51 -50.23 -19.26
CA LEU A 35 -10.53 -50.39 -17.81
C LEU A 35 -9.18 -50.03 -17.18
N ARG A 36 -8.06 -50.38 -17.84
CA ARG A 36 -6.70 -50.02 -17.41
C ARG A 36 -6.47 -48.53 -17.47
N ASP A 37 -6.90 -47.83 -18.53
CA ASP A 37 -6.79 -46.38 -18.64
C ASP A 37 -7.65 -45.66 -17.60
N ARG A 38 -8.85 -46.19 -17.31
CA ARG A 38 -9.73 -45.69 -16.23
C ARG A 38 -9.14 -45.91 -14.83
N LEU A 39 -8.48 -47.04 -14.59
CA LEU A 39 -7.85 -47.36 -13.30
C LEU A 39 -6.51 -46.62 -13.12
N ALA A 40 -5.76 -46.39 -14.19
CA ALA A 40 -4.55 -45.58 -14.19
C ALA A 40 -4.84 -44.08 -14.03
N ALA A 41 -6.00 -43.61 -14.47
CA ALA A 41 -6.47 -42.23 -14.24
C ALA A 41 -6.88 -41.92 -12.78
N GLY A 42 -6.75 -42.88 -11.85
CA GLY A 42 -7.23 -42.76 -10.47
C GLY A 42 -6.18 -42.39 -9.41
N GLY A 43 -4.91 -42.21 -9.78
CA GLY A 43 -3.83 -41.91 -8.83
C GLY A 43 -2.96 -40.75 -9.28
N CYS A 44 -2.70 -39.80 -8.38
CA CYS A 44 -1.72 -38.76 -8.59
C CYS A 44 -0.38 -39.23 -8.03
N ASP A 45 0.54 -39.62 -8.90
CA ASP A 45 1.91 -39.98 -8.49
C ASP A 45 2.65 -38.79 -7.86
N THR A 46 2.29 -37.57 -8.29
CA THR A 46 2.78 -36.31 -7.74
C THR A 46 1.63 -35.30 -7.61
N THR A 47 1.46 -34.76 -6.41
CA THR A 47 0.53 -33.66 -6.14
C THR A 47 1.29 -32.34 -6.16
N THR A 48 0.81 -31.37 -6.94
CA THR A 48 1.39 -30.02 -6.97
C THR A 48 0.78 -29.16 -5.87
N PRO A 49 1.53 -28.73 -4.83
CA PRO A 49 1.02 -27.79 -3.86
C PRO A 49 0.93 -26.38 -4.47
N VAL A 50 -0.17 -25.68 -4.18
CA VAL A 50 -0.36 -24.27 -4.48
C VAL A 50 -0.52 -23.52 -3.17
N HIS A 51 0.46 -22.70 -2.82
CA HIS A 51 0.40 -21.88 -1.61
C HIS A 51 -0.28 -20.55 -1.92
N ILE A 52 -1.42 -20.30 -1.26
CA ILE A 52 -2.20 -19.08 -1.41
C ILE A 52 -2.12 -18.29 -0.10
N THR A 53 -1.70 -17.04 -0.16
CA THR A 53 -1.89 -16.10 0.96
C THR A 53 -3.08 -15.20 0.65
N ALA A 54 -4.05 -15.13 1.56
CA ALA A 54 -5.27 -14.37 1.37
C ALA A 54 -5.58 -13.46 2.55
N ALA A 55 -6.29 -12.37 2.29
CA ALA A 55 -6.81 -11.49 3.32
C ALA A 55 -7.68 -12.29 4.33
N PRO A 56 -7.64 -11.96 5.64
CA PRO A 56 -8.25 -12.80 6.66
C PRO A 56 -9.77 -12.99 6.54
N ASP A 57 -10.45 -12.06 5.90
CA ASP A 57 -11.90 -12.09 5.68
C ASP A 57 -12.33 -13.07 4.58
N ILE A 58 -11.57 -13.20 3.48
CA ILE A 58 -11.87 -14.14 2.39
C ILE A 58 -11.23 -15.54 2.57
N ALA A 59 -10.14 -15.63 3.33
CA ALA A 59 -9.39 -16.87 3.53
C ALA A 59 -10.24 -18.08 3.98
N PRO A 60 -11.25 -17.94 4.88
CA PRO A 60 -12.08 -19.07 5.28
C PRO A 60 -12.87 -19.70 4.12
N VAL A 61 -13.40 -18.87 3.21
CA VAL A 61 -14.17 -19.36 2.05
C VAL A 61 -13.24 -20.06 1.06
N LEU A 62 -12.06 -19.48 0.81
CA LEU A 62 -11.05 -20.12 -0.04
C LEU A 62 -10.59 -21.46 0.54
N THR A 63 -10.43 -21.56 1.86
CA THR A 63 -10.08 -22.81 2.55
C THR A 63 -11.17 -23.86 2.41
N ALA A 64 -12.44 -23.47 2.49
CA ALA A 64 -13.56 -24.38 2.29
C ALA A 64 -13.62 -24.89 0.85
N LEU A 65 -13.43 -24.01 -0.14
CA LEU A 65 -13.40 -24.36 -1.56
C LEU A 65 -12.16 -25.19 -1.94
N ALA A 66 -11.01 -24.94 -1.31
CA ALA A 66 -9.80 -25.76 -1.46
C ALA A 66 -10.03 -27.23 -1.07
N ARG A 67 -10.87 -27.50 -0.06
CA ARG A 67 -11.24 -28.87 0.33
C ARG A 67 -12.17 -29.57 -0.67
N SER A 68 -12.80 -28.80 -1.55
CA SER A 68 -13.69 -29.33 -2.59
C SER A 68 -12.96 -29.71 -3.88
N VAL A 69 -11.65 -29.41 -3.98
CA VAL A 69 -10.81 -29.80 -5.11
C VAL A 69 -10.83 -31.33 -5.24
N PRO A 70 -11.31 -31.88 -6.37
CA PRO A 70 -11.34 -33.32 -6.59
C PRO A 70 -9.93 -33.92 -6.56
N ALA A 71 -9.75 -35.04 -5.85
CA ALA A 71 -8.49 -35.78 -5.82
C ALA A 71 -7.89 -36.11 -7.21
N PRO A 72 -8.68 -36.39 -8.27
CA PRO A 72 -8.16 -36.61 -9.62
C PRO A 72 -7.43 -35.41 -10.26
N ASP A 73 -7.55 -34.20 -9.70
CA ASP A 73 -6.92 -33.02 -10.29
C ASP A 73 -5.42 -32.87 -9.96
N CYS A 74 -4.86 -33.71 -9.09
CA CYS A 74 -3.43 -33.77 -8.79
C CYS A 74 -2.79 -32.45 -8.34
N TYR A 75 -3.55 -31.59 -7.67
CA TYR A 75 -3.03 -30.43 -6.96
C TYR A 75 -3.70 -30.28 -5.60
N THR A 76 -2.97 -29.69 -4.65
CA THR A 76 -3.49 -29.32 -3.33
C THR A 76 -3.41 -27.81 -3.18
N VAL A 77 -4.37 -27.22 -2.49
CA VAL A 77 -4.41 -25.78 -2.23
C VAL A 77 -4.26 -25.55 -0.74
N GLU A 78 -3.23 -24.81 -0.37
CA GLU A 78 -2.95 -24.43 1.01
C GLU A 78 -3.18 -22.94 1.17
N VAL A 79 -4.20 -22.57 1.94
CA VAL A 79 -4.57 -21.17 2.17
C VAL A 79 -4.04 -20.70 3.52
N THR A 80 -3.24 -19.63 3.50
CA THR A 80 -2.76 -18.92 4.69
C THR A 80 -3.46 -17.57 4.80
N ALA A 81 -4.12 -17.33 5.94
CA ALA A 81 -4.70 -16.03 6.25
C ALA A 81 -3.61 -15.07 6.76
N ALA A 82 -3.40 -13.95 6.08
CA ALA A 82 -2.46 -12.91 6.51
C ALA A 82 -2.97 -11.52 6.12
N ALA A 83 -2.65 -10.51 6.92
CA ALA A 83 -2.95 -9.12 6.57
C ALA A 83 -2.22 -8.74 5.28
N SER A 84 -2.90 -8.03 4.38
CA SER A 84 -2.31 -7.60 3.10
C SER A 84 -1.15 -6.63 3.30
N THR A 85 -1.17 -5.79 4.33
CA THR A 85 -0.02 -4.99 4.78
C THR A 85 1.23 -5.84 5.02
N ALA A 86 1.09 -6.91 5.80
CA ALA A 86 2.20 -7.80 6.14
C ALA A 86 2.66 -8.63 4.93
N THR A 87 1.72 -9.01 4.06
CA THR A 87 2.04 -9.77 2.84
C THR A 87 2.75 -8.89 1.82
N ALA A 88 2.31 -7.65 1.62
CA ALA A 88 3.00 -6.66 0.79
C ALA A 88 4.44 -6.45 1.26
N ALA A 89 4.64 -6.16 2.56
CA ALA A 89 5.98 -6.01 3.14
C ALA A 89 6.85 -7.28 2.99
N ALA A 90 6.26 -8.47 3.11
CA ALA A 90 6.98 -9.73 2.91
C ALA A 90 7.39 -9.95 1.45
N LEU A 91 6.55 -9.54 0.49
CA LEU A 91 6.84 -9.60 -0.95
C LEU A 91 7.96 -8.62 -1.35
N GLU A 92 8.02 -7.46 -0.69
CA GLU A 92 9.12 -6.50 -0.85
C GLU A 92 10.45 -7.07 -0.33
N ALA A 93 10.44 -7.69 0.85
CA ALA A 93 11.64 -8.17 1.52
C ALA A 93 12.18 -9.49 0.94
N ASN A 94 11.31 -10.41 0.51
CA ASN A 94 11.65 -11.80 0.25
C ASN A 94 11.08 -12.31 -1.08
N GLY A 95 11.61 -11.81 -2.21
CA GLY A 95 11.22 -12.28 -3.56
C GLY A 95 11.32 -13.80 -3.78
N ALA A 96 12.08 -14.53 -2.95
CA ALA A 96 12.25 -15.98 -3.03
C ALA A 96 11.23 -16.79 -2.19
N ASN A 97 10.73 -16.27 -1.06
CA ASN A 97 9.97 -17.04 -0.04
C ASN A 97 8.50 -16.59 0.14
N GLY A 98 7.84 -16.15 -0.94
CA GLY A 98 6.43 -15.73 -0.93
C GLY A 98 5.41 -16.86 -1.11
N PRO A 99 4.12 -16.55 -1.36
CA PRO A 99 3.10 -17.49 -1.84
C PRO A 99 3.09 -17.63 -3.37
N ASP A 100 2.48 -18.67 -3.92
CA ASP A 100 2.27 -18.78 -5.37
C ASP A 100 1.15 -17.87 -5.86
N VAL A 101 0.16 -17.63 -4.99
CA VAL A 101 -0.97 -16.75 -5.26
C VAL A 101 -1.18 -15.82 -4.08
N TRP A 102 -1.47 -14.55 -4.39
CA TRP A 102 -1.91 -13.58 -3.39
C TRP A 102 -3.35 -13.14 -3.69
N VAL A 103 -4.20 -13.13 -2.65
CA VAL A 103 -5.57 -12.62 -2.70
C VAL A 103 -5.76 -11.53 -1.63
N PRO A 104 -5.29 -10.28 -1.89
CA PRO A 104 -5.55 -9.16 -0.99
C PRO A 104 -7.01 -8.76 -1.01
N GLU A 105 -7.47 -7.96 -0.04
CA GLU A 105 -8.83 -7.43 -0.03
C GLU A 105 -9.09 -6.40 -1.14
N SER A 106 -8.03 -5.73 -1.62
CA SER A 106 -8.15 -4.72 -2.67
C SER A 106 -6.98 -4.76 -3.65
N SER A 107 -7.28 -4.55 -4.94
CA SER A 107 -6.32 -4.31 -6.01
C SER A 107 -5.42 -3.10 -5.79
N THR A 108 -5.79 -2.17 -4.89
CA THR A 108 -4.91 -1.04 -4.49
C THR A 108 -3.59 -1.52 -3.87
N TRP A 109 -3.53 -2.73 -3.32
CA TRP A 109 -2.30 -3.30 -2.76
C TRP A 109 -1.24 -3.63 -3.81
N LEU A 110 -1.62 -3.90 -5.06
CA LEU A 110 -0.69 -4.26 -6.13
C LEU A 110 0.26 -3.12 -6.52
N PRO A 111 -0.22 -1.90 -6.84
CA PRO A 111 0.67 -0.77 -7.06
C PRO A 111 1.45 -0.40 -5.80
N GLN A 112 0.86 -0.49 -4.61
CA GLN A 112 1.56 -0.19 -3.36
C GLN A 112 2.75 -1.12 -3.10
N ALA A 113 2.58 -2.43 -3.27
CA ALA A 113 3.65 -3.40 -3.11
C ALA A 113 4.72 -3.26 -4.21
N ARG A 114 4.33 -2.98 -5.46
CA ARG A 114 5.29 -2.65 -6.54
C ARG A 114 6.14 -1.46 -6.18
N ASP A 115 5.49 -0.39 -5.73
CA ASP A 115 6.15 0.82 -5.27
C ASP A 115 7.11 0.49 -4.13
N GLY A 116 6.70 -0.34 -3.16
CA GLY A 116 7.54 -0.79 -2.04
C GLY A 116 8.77 -1.64 -2.43
N GLY A 117 8.82 -2.15 -3.67
CA GLY A 117 9.97 -2.91 -4.18
C GLY A 117 9.62 -4.25 -4.82
N ALA A 118 8.37 -4.70 -4.73
CA ALA A 118 7.89 -5.92 -5.40
C ALA A 118 7.54 -5.66 -6.88
N TRP A 119 8.50 -5.14 -7.66
CA TRP A 119 8.31 -4.64 -9.03
C TRP A 119 7.82 -5.68 -10.05
N ASN A 120 7.98 -6.97 -9.75
CA ASN A 120 7.54 -8.07 -10.61
C ASN A 120 6.06 -8.42 -10.45
N LEU A 121 5.33 -7.81 -9.51
CA LEU A 121 3.91 -8.11 -9.29
C LEU A 121 3.05 -7.73 -10.50
N PRO A 122 2.10 -8.59 -10.92
CA PRO A 122 1.15 -8.29 -12.00
C PRO A 122 0.36 -7.00 -11.77
N GLU A 123 0.05 -6.28 -12.85
CA GLU A 123 -0.72 -5.02 -12.79
C GLU A 123 -2.12 -5.19 -12.21
N SER A 124 -2.73 -6.35 -12.44
CA SER A 124 -4.07 -6.69 -11.99
C SER A 124 -4.17 -8.19 -11.67
N GLY A 125 -5.25 -8.56 -11.01
CA GLY A 125 -5.67 -9.95 -10.83
C GLY A 125 -7.15 -10.12 -11.15
N GLN A 126 -7.58 -11.37 -11.26
CA GLN A 126 -8.98 -11.68 -11.51
C GLN A 126 -9.76 -11.63 -10.19
N SER A 127 -10.67 -10.67 -10.02
CA SER A 127 -11.57 -10.61 -8.86
C SER A 127 -12.43 -11.88 -8.76
N VAL A 128 -12.44 -12.50 -7.58
CA VAL A 128 -13.25 -13.70 -7.28
C VAL A 128 -14.47 -13.39 -6.42
N ALA A 129 -14.45 -12.27 -5.70
CA ALA A 129 -15.54 -11.79 -4.87
C ALA A 129 -15.49 -10.27 -4.77
N SER A 130 -16.53 -9.66 -4.21
CA SER A 130 -16.43 -8.27 -3.76
C SER A 130 -17.15 -8.02 -2.45
N SER A 131 -16.74 -6.98 -1.73
CA SER A 131 -17.41 -6.48 -0.53
C SER A 131 -17.44 -4.96 -0.59
N PRO A 132 -18.64 -4.33 -0.65
CA PRO A 132 -18.78 -2.89 -0.60
C PRO A 132 -18.08 -2.27 0.60
N VAL A 133 -17.51 -1.09 0.39
CA VAL A 133 -17.05 -0.22 1.48
C VAL A 133 -18.22 0.63 1.95
N VAL A 134 -18.50 0.55 3.25
CA VAL A 134 -19.59 1.23 3.95
C VAL A 134 -19.04 1.94 5.18
N LEU A 135 -19.83 2.82 5.79
CA LEU A 135 -19.54 3.27 7.15
C LEU A 135 -20.10 2.24 8.12
N ALA A 136 -19.22 1.61 8.90
CA ALA A 136 -19.58 0.71 9.98
C ALA A 136 -19.96 1.52 11.21
N LEU A 137 -21.22 1.39 11.64
CA LEU A 137 -21.80 2.16 12.73
C LEU A 137 -22.02 1.28 13.96
N THR A 138 -21.68 1.82 15.13
CA THR A 138 -22.21 1.30 16.40
C THR A 138 -23.74 1.43 16.44
N ASP A 139 -24.41 0.57 17.21
CA ASP A 139 -25.87 0.57 17.34
C ASP A 139 -26.44 1.95 17.73
N ASP A 140 -25.76 2.70 18.58
CA ASP A 140 -26.21 4.02 19.04
C ASP A 140 -26.17 5.05 17.91
N VAL A 141 -25.07 5.08 17.13
CA VAL A 141 -24.97 5.95 15.95
C VAL A 141 -25.98 5.54 14.88
N ALA A 142 -26.17 4.23 14.67
CA ALA A 142 -27.15 3.72 13.72
C ALA A 142 -28.59 4.13 14.07
N LYS A 143 -28.96 4.04 15.36
CA LYS A 143 -30.28 4.48 15.86
C LYS A 143 -30.48 5.98 15.68
N GLN A 144 -29.46 6.79 15.93
CA GLN A 144 -29.51 8.24 15.66
C GLN A 144 -29.65 8.54 14.17
N ALA A 145 -29.09 7.69 13.31
CA ALA A 145 -29.26 7.74 11.87
C ALA A 145 -30.59 7.10 11.39
N GLY A 146 -31.47 6.64 12.28
CA GLY A 146 -32.83 6.18 11.97
C GLY A 146 -33.00 4.67 11.80
N TRP A 147 -31.97 3.86 12.06
CA TRP A 147 -32.07 2.40 12.09
C TRP A 147 -32.85 1.92 13.34
N PRO A 148 -33.70 0.87 13.27
CA PRO A 148 -33.99 0.02 12.11
C PRO A 148 -35.12 0.54 11.20
N GLY A 149 -35.72 1.71 11.50
CA GLY A 149 -36.83 2.25 10.71
C GLY A 149 -36.45 2.67 9.28
N LYS A 150 -35.20 3.07 9.06
CA LYS A 150 -34.59 3.31 7.75
C LYS A 150 -33.15 2.80 7.69
N SER A 151 -32.68 2.43 6.51
CA SER A 151 -31.27 2.14 6.25
C SER A 151 -30.44 3.44 6.33
N PRO A 152 -29.41 3.52 7.18
CA PRO A 152 -28.54 4.69 7.24
C PRO A 152 -27.80 4.94 5.91
N SER A 153 -27.62 6.21 5.56
CA SER A 153 -26.77 6.65 4.44
C SER A 153 -25.52 7.38 4.93
N TRP A 154 -24.50 7.53 4.08
CA TRP A 154 -23.31 8.32 4.45
C TRP A 154 -23.67 9.76 4.80
N SER A 155 -24.59 10.39 4.05
CA SER A 155 -25.03 11.75 4.34
C SER A 155 -25.77 11.87 5.68
N ASP A 156 -26.56 10.86 6.06
CA ASP A 156 -27.20 10.82 7.39
C ASP A 156 -26.16 10.81 8.53
N VAL A 157 -25.08 10.05 8.35
CA VAL A 157 -24.03 9.86 9.37
C VAL A 157 -23.09 11.05 9.42
N LEU A 158 -22.54 11.47 8.28
CA LEU A 158 -21.58 12.59 8.19
C LEU A 158 -22.17 13.90 8.71
N ALA A 159 -23.48 14.11 8.58
CA ALA A 159 -24.16 15.30 9.09
C ALA A 159 -24.34 15.30 10.63
N ARG A 160 -24.21 14.16 11.31
CA ARG A 160 -24.67 13.98 12.69
C ARG A 160 -23.64 13.38 13.64
N SER A 161 -22.63 12.70 13.11
CA SER A 161 -21.71 11.89 13.92
C SER A 161 -20.27 12.04 13.43
N PRO A 162 -19.30 12.08 14.36
CA PRO A 162 -17.88 12.06 13.99
C PRO A 162 -17.56 10.71 13.33
N VAL A 163 -17.10 10.76 12.09
CA VAL A 163 -16.58 9.60 11.36
C VAL A 163 -15.06 9.64 11.43
N GLY A 164 -14.46 8.59 11.98
CA GLY A 164 -13.02 8.44 11.98
C GLY A 164 -12.54 7.64 10.78
N LEU A 165 -11.43 8.06 10.20
CA LEU A 165 -10.74 7.34 9.14
C LEU A 165 -9.42 6.76 9.69
N PRO A 166 -9.23 5.44 9.67
CA PRO A 166 -7.91 4.83 9.78
C PRO A 166 -6.91 5.42 8.78
N ASP A 167 -5.62 5.21 9.00
CA ASP A 167 -4.57 5.71 8.09
C ASP A 167 -4.76 5.11 6.67
N PRO A 168 -5.12 5.90 5.65
CA PRO A 168 -5.38 5.40 4.30
C PRO A 168 -4.12 4.89 3.61
N GLY A 169 -2.92 5.20 4.11
CA GLY A 169 -1.68 4.56 3.66
C GLY A 169 -1.57 3.09 4.07
N ARG A 170 -2.42 2.61 4.99
CA ARG A 170 -2.41 1.24 5.54
C ARG A 170 -3.78 0.56 5.50
N ASP A 171 -4.84 1.29 5.14
CA ASP A 171 -6.21 0.82 5.16
C ASP A 171 -6.93 1.15 3.83
N PRO A 172 -7.24 0.15 2.98
CA PRO A 172 -7.88 0.42 1.69
C PRO A 172 -9.33 0.90 1.82
N ALA A 173 -10.04 0.59 2.92
CA ALA A 173 -11.38 1.11 3.14
C ALA A 173 -11.37 2.65 3.28
N SER A 174 -10.33 3.19 3.91
CA SER A 174 -10.10 4.63 4.05
C SER A 174 -9.78 5.30 2.71
N ILE A 175 -9.07 4.63 1.79
CA ILE A 175 -8.90 5.12 0.40
C ILE A 175 -10.25 5.25 -0.29
N SER A 176 -11.08 4.19 -0.25
CA SER A 176 -12.43 4.22 -0.81
C SER A 176 -13.33 5.29 -0.18
N ALA A 177 -13.19 5.49 1.14
CA ALA A 177 -13.89 6.55 1.85
C ALA A 177 -13.48 7.94 1.37
N LEU A 178 -12.18 8.20 1.18
CA LEU A 178 -11.68 9.46 0.66
C LEU A 178 -12.14 9.73 -0.78
N LEU A 179 -12.18 8.70 -1.64
CA LEU A 179 -12.73 8.82 -2.99
C LEU A 179 -14.24 9.13 -2.96
N GLY A 180 -14.97 8.52 -2.02
CA GLY A 180 -16.36 8.87 -1.76
C GLY A 180 -16.56 10.32 -1.29
N LEU A 181 -15.73 10.78 -0.34
CA LEU A 181 -15.74 12.17 0.13
C LEU A 181 -15.41 13.15 -1.01
N GLN A 182 -14.41 12.85 -1.84
CA GLN A 182 -14.05 13.66 -3.01
C GLN A 182 -15.24 13.79 -3.98
N GLN A 183 -15.99 12.71 -4.18
CA GLN A 183 -17.20 12.72 -5.01
C GLN A 183 -18.34 13.54 -4.39
N LEU A 184 -18.48 13.53 -3.05
CA LEU A 184 -19.48 14.33 -2.34
C LEU A 184 -19.20 15.84 -2.44
N THR A 185 -17.94 16.24 -2.55
CA THR A 185 -17.52 17.65 -2.60
C THR A 185 -17.37 18.20 -4.02
N LYS A 186 -17.56 17.37 -5.06
CA LYS A 186 -17.31 17.75 -6.45
C LYS A 186 -18.16 18.93 -6.95
N ASP A 187 -19.37 19.07 -6.41
CA ASP A 187 -20.35 20.09 -6.82
C ASP A 187 -20.28 21.36 -5.94
N ALA A 188 -19.31 21.43 -5.00
CA ALA A 188 -19.10 22.62 -4.17
C ALA A 188 -18.47 23.77 -4.99
N PRO A 189 -18.64 25.05 -4.55
CA PRO A 189 -18.04 26.20 -5.25
C PRO A 189 -16.51 26.14 -5.35
N ASP A 190 -15.83 25.62 -4.32
CA ASP A 190 -14.41 25.24 -4.37
C ASP A 190 -14.27 23.77 -3.92
N PRO A 191 -14.29 22.81 -4.85
CA PRO A 191 -14.22 21.39 -4.52
C PRO A 191 -12.97 20.99 -3.76
N ALA A 192 -11.83 21.64 -4.04
CA ALA A 192 -10.56 21.32 -3.38
C ALA A 192 -10.55 21.78 -1.92
N ALA A 193 -11.08 22.99 -1.66
CA ALA A 193 -11.22 23.50 -0.30
C ALA A 193 -12.23 22.66 0.51
N ALA A 194 -13.39 22.35 -0.08
CA ALA A 194 -14.41 21.51 0.56
C ALA A 194 -13.89 20.11 0.89
N PHE A 195 -13.18 19.47 -0.05
CA PHE A 195 -12.57 18.16 0.19
C PHE A 195 -11.54 18.20 1.32
N THR A 196 -10.69 19.23 1.34
CA THR A 196 -9.70 19.43 2.41
C THR A 196 -10.36 19.61 3.78
N GLU A 197 -11.49 20.32 3.84
CA GLU A 197 -12.26 20.49 5.06
C GLU A 197 -12.81 19.15 5.58
N GLU A 198 -13.37 18.32 4.70
CA GLU A 198 -13.86 16.99 5.07
C GLU A 198 -12.74 16.08 5.56
N ILE A 199 -11.57 16.10 4.91
CA ILE A 199 -10.40 15.37 5.40
C ILE A 199 -10.01 15.82 6.82
N ARG A 200 -10.00 17.12 7.09
CA ARG A 200 -9.68 17.64 8.43
C ARG A 200 -10.70 17.19 9.47
N LYS A 201 -12.00 17.15 9.13
CA LYS A 201 -13.05 16.66 10.04
C LYS A 201 -12.83 15.21 10.41
N VAL A 202 -12.63 14.33 9.43
CA VAL A 202 -12.51 12.89 9.68
C VAL A 202 -11.17 12.47 10.29
N SER A 203 -10.10 13.23 10.03
CA SER A 203 -8.78 13.02 10.65
C SER A 203 -8.69 13.55 12.09
N ALA A 204 -9.59 14.44 12.50
CA ALA A 204 -9.62 14.97 13.87
C ALA A 204 -10.22 13.97 14.88
N VAL A 205 -10.97 12.98 14.41
CA VAL A 205 -11.58 11.94 15.26
C VAL A 205 -10.48 10.97 15.70
N LYS A 206 -10.36 10.76 17.00
CA LYS A 206 -9.43 9.78 17.58
C LYS A 206 -10.14 8.46 17.85
N GLU A 207 -9.38 7.37 17.85
CA GLU A 207 -9.89 6.06 18.27
C GLU A 207 -10.33 6.08 19.75
N PRO A 208 -11.35 5.28 20.13
CA PRO A 208 -12.11 4.35 19.29
C PRO A 208 -13.16 5.04 18.40
N PHE A 209 -13.29 4.56 17.15
CA PHE A 209 -14.27 5.11 16.21
C PHE A 209 -15.66 4.54 16.42
N THR A 210 -16.67 5.41 16.56
CA THR A 210 -18.09 5.02 16.62
C THR A 210 -18.74 4.88 15.25
N ALA A 211 -18.10 5.47 14.23
CA ALA A 211 -18.37 5.32 12.81
C ALA A 211 -17.04 5.38 12.04
N SER A 212 -16.77 4.39 11.18
CA SER A 212 -15.54 4.34 10.37
C SER A 212 -15.79 3.55 9.08
N PRO A 213 -15.02 3.78 8.00
CA PRO A 213 -15.14 2.96 6.81
C PRO A 213 -14.71 1.52 7.10
N ALA A 214 -15.43 0.55 6.52
CA ALA A 214 -15.12 -0.87 6.58
C ALA A 214 -15.77 -1.62 5.42
N SER A 215 -15.35 -2.87 5.19
CA SER A 215 -16.05 -3.78 4.30
C SER A 215 -17.39 -4.23 4.89
N GLU A 216 -18.39 -4.47 4.04
CA GLU A 216 -19.65 -5.13 4.42
C GLU A 216 -19.38 -6.44 5.19
N GLN A 217 -18.37 -7.20 4.78
CA GLN A 217 -17.92 -8.41 5.48
C GLN A 217 -17.49 -8.13 6.93
N SER A 218 -16.74 -7.05 7.17
CA SER A 218 -16.33 -6.63 8.51
C SER A 218 -17.52 -6.16 9.35
N VAL A 219 -18.50 -5.50 8.74
CA VAL A 219 -19.74 -5.08 9.43
C VAL A 219 -20.50 -6.29 9.95
N LEU A 220 -20.70 -7.30 9.10
CA LEU A 220 -21.39 -8.54 9.46
C LEU A 220 -20.64 -9.31 10.56
N ALA A 221 -19.32 -9.48 10.41
CA ALA A 221 -18.49 -10.17 11.39
C ALA A 221 -18.51 -9.49 12.78
N ARG A 222 -18.58 -8.16 12.82
CA ARG A 222 -18.59 -7.36 14.06
C ARG A 222 -20.00 -7.02 14.57
N LYS A 223 -21.05 -7.47 13.88
CA LYS A 223 -22.47 -7.17 14.17
C LYS A 223 -22.79 -5.66 14.23
N LEU A 224 -22.11 -4.86 13.41
CA LEU A 224 -22.34 -3.42 13.27
C LEU A 224 -23.43 -3.14 12.23
N VAL A 225 -23.87 -1.89 12.11
CA VAL A 225 -24.83 -1.47 11.08
C VAL A 225 -24.10 -0.76 9.94
N ALA A 226 -24.40 -1.10 8.69
CA ALA A 226 -23.82 -0.44 7.51
C ALA A 226 -24.60 0.83 7.12
N ALA A 227 -23.87 1.93 6.96
CA ALA A 227 -24.32 3.10 6.21
C ALA A 227 -23.71 3.08 4.80
N TYR A 228 -24.56 3.20 3.77
CA TYR A 228 -24.12 3.11 2.37
C TYR A 228 -23.96 4.50 1.75
N PRO A 229 -22.99 4.67 0.83
CA PRO A 229 -22.87 5.91 0.07
C PRO A 229 -24.00 6.03 -0.95
N ALA A 230 -24.37 7.26 -1.32
CA ALA A 230 -25.40 7.50 -2.33
C ALA A 230 -24.92 7.06 -3.74
N THR A 231 -23.64 7.22 -4.02
CA THR A 231 -22.96 6.75 -5.23
C THR A 231 -21.99 5.64 -4.89
N GLY A 232 -21.85 4.64 -5.77
CA GLY A 232 -20.89 3.56 -5.58
C GLY A 232 -19.47 4.10 -5.39
N VAL A 233 -18.81 3.69 -4.32
CA VAL A 233 -17.37 3.89 -4.10
C VAL A 233 -16.63 2.60 -4.47
N PRO A 234 -15.31 2.66 -4.73
CA PRO A 234 -14.54 1.45 -4.96
C PRO A 234 -14.69 0.48 -3.80
N SER A 235 -14.89 -0.78 -4.12
CA SER A 235 -15.11 -1.84 -3.15
C SER A 235 -13.89 -2.72 -3.00
N PHE A 236 -13.88 -3.55 -1.95
CA PHE A 236 -12.91 -4.63 -1.86
C PHE A 236 -13.25 -5.64 -2.95
N ASP A 237 -12.30 -5.90 -3.83
CA ASP A 237 -12.48 -6.62 -5.10
C ASP A 237 -11.73 -7.96 -5.14
N TYR A 238 -11.03 -8.32 -4.06
CA TYR A 238 -10.38 -9.61 -3.85
C TYR A 238 -9.72 -10.20 -5.11
N PRO A 239 -8.72 -9.52 -5.70
CA PRO A 239 -8.10 -9.99 -6.93
C PRO A 239 -7.27 -11.25 -6.64
N TYR A 240 -7.51 -12.31 -7.41
CA TYR A 240 -6.68 -13.50 -7.42
C TYR A 240 -5.46 -13.25 -8.31
N VAL A 241 -4.28 -13.11 -7.69
CA VAL A 241 -3.04 -12.74 -8.39
C VAL A 241 -2.05 -13.90 -8.32
N VAL A 242 -1.79 -14.52 -9.47
CA VAL A 242 -0.74 -15.55 -9.59
C VAL A 242 0.62 -14.86 -9.69
N LEU A 243 1.55 -15.16 -8.77
CA LEU A 243 2.83 -14.47 -8.70
C LEU A 243 3.84 -15.04 -9.72
N PRO A 244 4.78 -14.23 -10.25
CA PRO A 244 5.75 -14.68 -11.24
C PRO A 244 6.63 -15.85 -10.78
N ARG A 245 6.88 -15.93 -9.46
CA ARG A 245 7.68 -16.99 -8.85
C ARG A 245 7.04 -18.38 -8.89
N ALA A 246 5.73 -18.47 -9.12
CA ALA A 246 5.05 -19.76 -9.19
C ALA A 246 5.67 -20.63 -10.29
N SER A 247 5.97 -21.89 -9.97
CA SER A 247 6.43 -22.86 -10.97
C SER A 247 5.36 -23.06 -12.04
N GLU A 248 5.73 -23.56 -13.22
CA GLU A 248 4.75 -23.82 -14.29
C GLU A 248 3.61 -24.75 -13.83
N ALA A 249 3.95 -25.80 -13.06
CA ALA A 249 2.97 -26.70 -12.46
C ALA A 249 2.05 -25.96 -11.47
N SER A 250 2.62 -25.15 -10.57
CA SER A 250 1.84 -24.40 -9.57
C SER A 250 0.95 -23.34 -10.21
N ARG A 251 1.43 -22.67 -11.27
CA ARG A 251 0.65 -21.72 -12.07
C ARG A 251 -0.53 -22.40 -12.75
N SER A 252 -0.31 -23.54 -13.40
CA SER A 252 -1.39 -24.31 -14.03
C SER A 252 -2.42 -24.81 -13.00
N ALA A 253 -1.98 -25.25 -11.83
CA ALA A 253 -2.86 -25.61 -10.73
C ALA A 253 -3.63 -24.39 -10.16
N ALA A 254 -2.96 -23.25 -9.99
CA ALA A 254 -3.58 -22.01 -9.54
C ALA A 254 -4.66 -21.49 -10.51
N GLU A 255 -4.43 -21.62 -11.82
CA GLU A 255 -5.41 -21.27 -12.85
C GLU A 255 -6.63 -22.20 -12.84
N ARG A 256 -6.42 -23.50 -12.58
CA ARG A 256 -7.52 -24.47 -12.40
C ARG A 256 -8.34 -24.13 -11.15
N PHE A 257 -7.69 -23.81 -10.04
CA PHE A 257 -8.40 -23.37 -8.84
C PHE A 257 -9.17 -22.06 -9.08
N LEU A 258 -8.59 -21.09 -9.79
CA LEU A 258 -9.31 -19.86 -10.17
C LEU A 258 -10.59 -20.16 -10.96
N ARG A 259 -10.57 -21.13 -11.90
CA ARG A 259 -11.79 -21.52 -12.64
C ARG A 259 -12.87 -22.09 -11.71
N LEU A 260 -12.48 -22.87 -10.69
CA LEU A 260 -13.39 -23.33 -9.65
C LEU A 260 -13.97 -22.16 -8.87
N LEU A 261 -13.14 -21.18 -8.46
CA LEU A 261 -13.60 -20.00 -7.72
C LEU A 261 -14.63 -19.15 -8.50
N LEU A 262 -14.61 -19.21 -9.83
CA LEU A 262 -15.51 -18.47 -10.71
C LEU A 262 -16.75 -19.29 -11.13
N ASP A 263 -16.89 -20.53 -10.68
CA ASP A 263 -18.04 -21.36 -10.98
C ASP A 263 -19.28 -20.98 -10.14
N GLN A 264 -20.45 -21.53 -10.49
CA GLN A 264 -21.70 -21.22 -9.78
C GLN A 264 -21.72 -21.73 -8.33
N THR A 265 -21.04 -22.84 -8.04
CA THR A 265 -20.98 -23.45 -6.71
C THR A 265 -20.14 -22.57 -5.78
N ALA A 266 -18.97 -22.13 -6.23
CA ALA A 266 -18.12 -21.19 -5.52
C ALA A 266 -18.79 -19.82 -5.37
N THR A 267 -19.45 -19.34 -6.43
CA THR A 267 -20.22 -18.09 -6.36
C THR A 267 -21.30 -18.16 -5.27
N LYS A 268 -21.98 -19.30 -5.13
CA LYS A 268 -22.92 -19.52 -4.01
C LYS A 268 -22.21 -19.59 -2.66
N ALA A 269 -21.07 -20.24 -2.55
CA ALA A 269 -20.30 -20.29 -1.31
C ALA A 269 -19.83 -18.90 -0.84
N PHE A 270 -19.40 -18.04 -1.78
CA PHE A 270 -19.10 -16.64 -1.51
C PHE A 270 -20.34 -15.88 -1.03
N ALA A 271 -21.48 -16.05 -1.71
CA ALA A 271 -22.73 -15.41 -1.31
C ALA A 271 -23.23 -15.84 0.07
N ASP A 272 -23.18 -17.15 0.37
CA ASP A 272 -23.56 -17.71 1.67
C ASP A 272 -22.62 -17.19 2.80
N ALA A 273 -21.39 -16.79 2.45
CA ALA A 273 -20.43 -16.17 3.36
C ALA A 273 -20.55 -14.64 3.48
N GLY A 274 -21.49 -14.01 2.76
CA GLY A 274 -21.76 -12.57 2.81
C GLY A 274 -21.07 -11.73 1.72
N PHE A 275 -20.30 -12.37 0.83
CA PHE A 275 -19.66 -11.67 -0.29
C PHE A 275 -20.63 -11.43 -1.45
N ARG A 276 -20.37 -10.38 -2.21
CA ARG A 276 -21.01 -10.12 -3.50
C ARG A 276 -20.19 -10.76 -4.62
N THR A 277 -20.81 -10.91 -5.80
CA THR A 277 -20.09 -11.36 -7.00
C THR A 277 -18.96 -10.39 -7.36
N PRO A 278 -17.99 -10.76 -8.21
CA PRO A 278 -16.94 -9.86 -8.69
C PRO A 278 -17.48 -8.55 -9.29
N THR A 279 -18.70 -8.56 -9.83
CA THR A 279 -19.32 -7.36 -10.41
C THR A 279 -20.16 -6.56 -9.41
N GLY A 280 -20.10 -6.90 -8.13
CA GLY A 280 -20.79 -6.20 -7.04
C GLY A 280 -22.25 -6.59 -6.84
N GLN A 281 -22.72 -7.68 -7.46
CA GLN A 281 -24.10 -8.14 -7.32
C GLN A 281 -24.28 -8.95 -6.03
N LEU A 282 -25.28 -8.59 -5.23
CA LEU A 282 -25.71 -9.39 -4.08
C LEU A 282 -26.58 -10.57 -4.57
N LEU A 283 -26.25 -11.78 -4.17
CA LEU A 283 -27.03 -12.98 -4.47
C LEU A 283 -27.79 -13.43 -3.22
N GLY A 284 -29.08 -13.76 -3.34
CA GLY A 284 -29.87 -14.30 -2.23
C GLY A 284 -30.48 -13.28 -1.26
N GLY A 285 -30.37 -11.98 -1.53
CA GLY A 285 -30.88 -10.91 -0.65
C GLY A 285 -29.93 -10.59 0.52
N SER A 286 -30.30 -9.63 1.37
CA SER A 286 -29.46 -9.28 2.52
C SER A 286 -29.61 -10.33 3.62
N PRO A 287 -28.51 -10.94 4.12
CA PRO A 287 -28.58 -11.94 5.19
C PRO A 287 -28.97 -11.35 6.54
N ASP A 288 -28.78 -10.03 6.73
CA ASP A 288 -29.10 -9.29 7.95
C ASP A 288 -29.74 -7.93 7.60
N THR A 289 -30.63 -7.45 8.48
CA THR A 289 -31.17 -6.07 8.50
C THR A 289 -30.11 -4.98 8.74
N ARG A 290 -28.90 -5.37 9.14
CA ARG A 290 -27.73 -4.49 9.32
C ARG A 290 -27.09 -4.07 7.99
N THR A 291 -27.36 -4.80 6.92
CA THR A 291 -26.86 -4.54 5.56
C THR A 291 -28.04 -4.43 4.59
N ASN A 292 -27.80 -3.92 3.38
CA ASN A 292 -28.82 -3.84 2.34
C ASN A 292 -28.25 -4.03 0.93
N ALA A 293 -29.13 -4.11 -0.07
CA ALA A 293 -28.76 -4.43 -1.46
C ALA A 293 -28.18 -3.26 -2.27
N ALA A 294 -28.07 -2.04 -1.73
CA ALA A 294 -27.74 -0.83 -2.50
C ALA A 294 -26.41 -0.18 -2.05
N PRO A 295 -25.72 0.58 -2.92
CA PRO A 295 -25.68 0.54 -4.38
C PRO A 295 -24.63 -0.47 -4.90
N ARG A 296 -24.56 -0.62 -6.24
CA ARG A 296 -23.50 -1.38 -6.89
C ARG A 296 -22.16 -0.66 -6.66
N PRO A 297 -21.12 -1.36 -6.17
CA PRO A 297 -19.73 -0.89 -6.16
C PRO A 297 -19.31 -0.15 -7.42
N ALA A 298 -18.52 0.91 -7.27
CA ALA A 298 -17.65 1.30 -8.36
C ALA A 298 -16.54 0.25 -8.53
N GLY A 299 -15.97 0.16 -9.73
CA GLY A 299 -14.79 -0.69 -9.97
C GLY A 299 -13.58 -0.21 -9.16
N ALA A 300 -12.48 -0.96 -9.27
CA ALA A 300 -11.20 -0.58 -8.70
C ALA A 300 -10.81 0.86 -9.12
N PRO A 301 -10.24 1.67 -8.21
CA PRO A 301 -9.86 3.03 -8.55
C PRO A 301 -8.67 3.03 -9.52
N ALA A 302 -8.63 4.02 -10.41
CA ALA A 302 -7.42 4.29 -11.18
C ALA A 302 -6.27 4.67 -10.21
N PRO A 303 -5.02 4.25 -10.48
CA PRO A 303 -3.87 4.58 -9.63
C PRO A 303 -3.76 6.08 -9.35
N GLU A 304 -3.99 6.93 -10.35
CA GLU A 304 -3.90 8.39 -10.23
C GLU A 304 -4.93 8.95 -9.23
N ALA A 305 -6.14 8.39 -9.21
CA ALA A 305 -7.17 8.77 -8.25
C ALA A 305 -6.79 8.37 -6.82
N MET A 306 -6.23 7.17 -6.65
CA MET A 306 -5.72 6.69 -5.37
C MET A 306 -4.59 7.58 -4.83
N TYR A 307 -3.55 7.84 -5.63
CA TYR A 307 -2.44 8.71 -5.20
C TYR A 307 -2.91 10.14 -4.94
N GLY A 308 -3.84 10.67 -5.74
CA GLY A 308 -4.41 12.00 -5.55
C GLY A 308 -5.09 12.18 -4.19
N VAL A 309 -5.93 11.22 -3.77
CA VAL A 309 -6.58 11.31 -2.44
C VAL A 309 -5.61 11.09 -1.29
N LEU A 310 -4.60 10.24 -1.47
CA LEU A 310 -3.56 10.00 -0.46
C LEU A 310 -2.64 11.21 -0.28
N GLN A 311 -2.34 11.93 -1.36
CA GLN A 311 -1.61 13.19 -1.31
C GLN A 311 -2.44 14.28 -0.62
N ALA A 312 -3.73 14.39 -0.95
CA ALA A 312 -4.64 15.32 -0.28
C ALA A 312 -4.75 15.01 1.23
N TRP A 313 -4.82 13.72 1.59
CA TRP A 313 -4.79 13.27 2.98
C TRP A 313 -3.50 13.69 3.70
N ALA A 314 -2.34 13.39 3.11
CA ALA A 314 -1.04 13.72 3.67
C ALA A 314 -0.91 15.23 3.93
N GLY A 315 -1.33 16.05 2.96
CA GLY A 315 -1.32 17.51 3.07
C GLY A 315 -2.27 18.03 4.15
N ALA A 316 -3.52 17.58 4.15
CA ALA A 316 -4.53 18.04 5.09
C ALA A 316 -4.29 17.57 6.53
N ASN A 317 -3.73 16.36 6.70
CA ASN A 317 -3.46 15.78 8.01
C ASN A 317 -2.05 16.15 8.53
N LEU A 318 -1.17 16.77 7.74
CA LEU A 318 0.21 17.13 8.11
C LEU A 318 1.01 15.92 8.65
N SER A 319 0.66 14.71 8.21
CA SER A 319 1.38 13.49 8.58
C SER A 319 2.65 13.40 7.75
N ALA A 320 3.75 13.89 8.30
CA ALA A 320 5.03 13.89 7.61
C ALA A 320 5.95 12.74 8.06
N ARG A 321 6.89 12.39 7.20
CA ARG A 321 8.09 11.60 7.48
C ARG A 321 9.30 12.44 7.06
N VAL A 322 10.01 12.95 8.05
CA VAL A 322 11.04 13.99 7.87
C VAL A 322 12.40 13.40 8.21
N GLN A 323 13.27 13.28 7.21
CA GLN A 323 14.68 12.95 7.42
C GLN A 323 15.50 14.24 7.50
N VAL A 324 16.01 14.57 8.69
CA VAL A 324 16.82 15.77 8.92
C VAL A 324 18.30 15.44 8.81
N LEU A 325 19.06 16.27 8.10
CA LEU A 325 20.52 16.32 8.16
C LEU A 325 20.94 17.61 8.85
N LEU A 326 21.71 17.47 9.92
CA LEU A 326 22.23 18.59 10.69
C LEU A 326 23.76 18.65 10.56
N ASP A 327 24.25 19.76 10.03
CA ASP A 327 25.67 20.03 9.90
C ASP A 327 26.31 20.20 11.27
N VAL A 328 27.38 19.44 11.52
CA VAL A 328 28.19 19.52 12.73
C VAL A 328 29.65 19.84 12.41
N SER A 329 29.95 20.44 11.26
CA SER A 329 31.29 20.88 10.86
C SER A 329 31.90 21.89 11.85
N GLY A 330 33.20 22.12 11.75
CA GLY A 330 33.94 23.02 12.63
C GLY A 330 33.45 24.47 12.58
N SER A 331 32.94 24.94 11.44
CA SER A 331 32.32 26.28 11.29
C SER A 331 31.14 26.49 12.23
N MET A 332 30.40 25.42 12.56
CA MET A 332 29.28 25.48 13.48
C MET A 332 29.68 25.83 14.93
N ALA A 333 30.96 25.73 15.28
CA ALA A 333 31.50 26.20 16.56
C ALA A 333 31.69 27.73 16.61
N ALA A 334 31.67 28.42 15.46
CA ALA A 334 31.89 29.86 15.39
C ALA A 334 30.84 30.62 16.20
N THR A 335 31.30 31.60 16.99
CA THR A 335 30.42 32.47 17.78
C THR A 335 29.74 33.49 16.87
N VAL A 336 28.42 33.60 16.98
CA VAL A 336 27.64 34.59 16.22
C VAL A 336 27.76 35.95 16.90
N PRO A 337 28.28 36.98 16.19
CA PRO A 337 28.46 38.32 16.75
C PRO A 337 27.18 38.88 17.39
N GLY A 338 27.30 39.44 18.60
CA GLY A 338 26.19 40.04 19.33
C GLY A 338 25.28 39.07 20.09
N THR A 339 25.49 37.76 20.02
CA THR A 339 24.68 36.77 20.75
C THR A 339 25.43 36.04 21.87
N GLY A 340 26.77 35.98 21.78
CA GLY A 340 27.60 35.17 22.69
C GLY A 340 27.41 33.66 22.54
N ARG A 341 26.70 33.21 21.50
CA ARG A 341 26.37 31.80 21.25
C ARG A 341 26.97 31.31 19.94
N SER A 342 27.23 30.02 19.84
CA SER A 342 27.70 29.41 18.59
C SER A 342 26.58 29.29 17.57
N ARG A 343 26.94 29.19 16.28
CA ARG A 343 25.99 28.85 15.20
C ARG A 343 25.22 27.57 15.54
N MET A 344 25.91 26.52 16.00
CA MET A 344 25.29 25.29 16.49
C MET A 344 24.24 25.54 17.58
N ALA A 345 24.55 26.35 18.59
CA ALA A 345 23.62 26.59 19.70
C ALA A 345 22.34 27.30 19.24
N LEU A 346 22.41 28.16 18.22
CA LEU A 346 21.23 28.80 17.63
C LEU A 346 20.43 27.81 16.76
N THR A 347 21.11 26.96 16.00
CA THR A 347 20.47 25.92 15.18
C THR A 347 19.71 24.90 16.03
N LEU A 348 20.32 24.41 17.13
CA LEU A 348 19.66 23.47 18.04
C LEU A 348 18.43 24.08 18.73
N GLU A 349 18.47 25.37 19.07
CA GLU A 349 17.32 26.08 19.62
C GLU A 349 16.18 26.19 18.60
N ALA A 350 16.48 26.66 17.39
CA ALA A 350 15.49 26.78 16.33
C ALA A 350 14.86 25.42 15.99
N ALA A 351 15.69 24.37 15.89
CA ALA A 351 15.24 23.00 15.68
C ALA A 351 14.31 22.54 16.82
N THR A 352 14.69 22.76 18.08
CA THR A 352 13.87 22.39 19.25
C THR A 352 12.54 23.12 19.26
N GLN A 353 12.51 24.40 18.91
CA GLN A 353 11.28 25.19 18.85
C GLN A 353 10.35 24.70 17.72
N GLY A 354 10.88 24.41 16.53
CA GLY A 354 10.06 23.94 15.42
C GLY A 354 9.54 22.52 15.57
N LEU A 355 10.09 21.68 16.46
CA LEU A 355 9.47 20.39 16.83
C LEU A 355 8.03 20.56 17.32
N GLY A 356 7.71 21.69 17.97
CA GLY A 356 6.36 21.99 18.46
C GLY A 356 5.33 22.28 17.36
N LEU A 357 5.75 22.46 16.11
CA LEU A 357 4.85 22.70 14.97
C LEU A 357 4.33 21.42 14.34
N PHE A 358 5.01 20.30 14.57
CA PHE A 358 4.62 19.02 14.01
C PHE A 358 3.57 18.32 14.87
N LYS A 359 2.72 17.50 14.23
CA LYS A 359 1.81 16.63 14.96
C LYS A 359 2.61 15.55 15.70
N PRO A 360 2.11 15.05 16.85
CA PRO A 360 2.76 13.97 17.59
C PRO A 360 2.93 12.66 16.78
N THR A 361 2.17 12.50 15.69
CA THR A 361 2.18 11.37 14.74
C THR A 361 3.15 11.54 13.56
N THR A 362 3.79 12.70 13.43
CA THR A 362 4.85 12.93 12.44
C THR A 362 6.03 12.04 12.77
N GLU A 363 6.56 11.34 11.78
CA GLU A 363 7.79 10.57 11.91
C GLU A 363 8.99 11.48 11.62
N LEU A 364 9.99 11.45 12.50
CA LEU A 364 11.20 12.25 12.37
C LEU A 364 12.43 11.40 12.67
N GLY A 365 13.42 11.50 11.79
CA GLY A 365 14.76 10.94 11.94
C GLY A 365 15.78 12.06 11.77
N LEU A 366 16.92 11.95 12.45
CA LEU A 366 17.95 12.97 12.42
C LEU A 366 19.33 12.35 12.28
N TRP A 367 20.03 12.75 11.23
CA TRP A 367 21.43 12.43 10.99
C TRP A 367 22.29 13.68 11.19
N LEU A 368 23.45 13.48 11.79
CA LEU A 368 24.50 14.48 11.85
C LEU A 368 25.42 14.27 10.64
N PHE A 369 26.02 15.33 10.13
CA PHE A 369 27.03 15.19 9.08
C PHE A 369 28.22 16.16 9.22
N SER A 370 29.39 15.66 8.84
CA SER A 370 30.69 16.33 8.72
C SER A 370 31.67 15.29 8.13
N THR A 371 32.78 15.71 7.53
CA THR A 371 33.74 14.77 6.94
C THR A 371 34.19 13.69 7.93
N LYS A 372 34.17 12.41 7.54
CA LYS A 372 34.64 11.25 8.33
C LYS A 372 34.02 11.18 9.74
N LEU A 373 32.72 11.40 9.85
CA LEU A 373 31.99 11.41 11.13
C LEU A 373 31.82 10.00 11.73
N ASP A 374 31.76 8.97 10.88
CA ASP A 374 31.67 7.55 11.28
C ASP A 374 32.56 6.67 10.38
N GLY A 375 33.84 6.55 10.75
CA GLY A 375 34.85 5.93 9.90
C GLY A 375 35.03 6.73 8.60
N ASP A 376 34.84 6.08 7.46
CA ASP A 376 34.91 6.72 6.13
C ASP A 376 33.60 7.42 5.74
N LYS A 377 32.54 7.35 6.56
CA LYS A 377 31.27 8.02 6.27
C LYS A 377 31.24 9.43 6.81
N ASP A 378 30.62 10.32 6.03
CA ASP A 378 30.43 11.72 6.38
C ASP A 378 29.18 12.01 7.22
N TYR A 379 28.42 10.97 7.57
CA TYR A 379 27.18 11.11 8.32
C TYR A 379 27.06 10.04 9.40
N LYS A 380 26.24 10.33 10.40
CA LYS A 380 25.91 9.42 11.50
C LYS A 380 24.47 9.63 11.95
N GLU A 381 23.72 8.54 12.09
CA GLU A 381 22.39 8.60 12.69
C GLU A 381 22.47 8.98 14.17
N LEU A 382 21.72 10.02 14.56
CA LEU A 382 21.56 10.44 15.95
C LEU A 382 20.21 9.98 16.51
N LEU A 383 19.13 10.26 15.77
CA LEU A 383 17.78 9.88 16.13
C LEU A 383 17.24 8.93 15.05
N PRO A 384 16.93 7.66 15.38
CA PRO A 384 16.33 6.75 14.43
C PRO A 384 14.92 7.23 14.07
N MET A 385 14.43 6.91 12.88
CA MET A 385 13.11 7.35 12.44
C MET A 385 11.98 6.79 13.32
N ARG A 386 11.28 7.66 14.05
CA ARG A 386 10.16 7.34 14.95
C ARG A 386 9.15 8.46 14.98
N THR A 387 7.95 8.21 15.52
CA THR A 387 6.99 9.30 15.73
C THR A 387 7.54 10.33 16.72
N LEU A 388 7.14 11.59 16.58
CA LEU A 388 7.55 12.66 17.49
C LEU A 388 7.20 12.33 18.95
N SER A 389 6.04 11.70 19.18
CA SER A 389 5.66 11.21 20.52
C SER A 389 6.69 10.24 21.11
N GLU A 390 7.15 9.28 20.32
CA GLU A 390 8.16 8.29 20.72
C GLU A 390 9.53 8.94 20.91
N GLN A 391 9.91 9.89 20.06
CA GLN A 391 11.16 10.64 20.21
C GLN A 391 11.18 11.43 21.52
N LEU A 392 10.09 12.14 21.83
CA LEU A 392 9.96 12.90 23.07
C LEU A 392 10.00 11.99 24.29
N ALA A 393 9.29 10.86 24.24
CA ALA A 393 9.32 9.86 25.32
C ALA A 393 10.71 9.24 25.52
N ALA A 394 11.50 9.08 24.45
CA ALA A 394 12.86 8.57 24.48
C ALA A 394 13.93 9.63 24.84
N GLY A 395 13.54 10.87 25.15
CA GLY A 395 14.47 11.95 25.51
C GLY A 395 15.17 12.61 24.32
N GLY A 396 14.59 12.55 23.12
CA GLY A 396 15.20 13.07 21.88
C GLY A 396 15.62 14.54 21.95
N VAL A 397 14.91 15.39 22.72
CA VAL A 397 15.29 16.80 22.93
C VAL A 397 16.63 16.91 23.69
N ALA A 398 16.82 16.10 24.73
CA ALA A 398 18.08 16.09 25.48
C ALA A 398 19.24 15.58 24.62
N THR A 399 18.99 14.54 23.80
CA THR A 399 19.96 14.02 22.83
C THR A 399 20.35 15.10 21.81
N LEU A 400 19.38 15.84 21.27
CA LEU A 400 19.62 16.93 20.32
C LEU A 400 20.43 18.06 20.97
N GLN A 401 20.08 18.47 22.18
CA GLN A 401 20.79 19.53 22.93
C GLN A 401 22.22 19.15 23.31
N ALA A 402 22.55 17.85 23.36
CA ALA A 402 23.89 17.36 23.65
C ALA A 402 24.82 17.35 22.42
N VAL A 403 24.30 17.62 21.22
CA VAL A 403 25.10 17.65 19.97
C VAL A 403 26.14 18.77 20.04
N LYS A 404 27.37 18.42 19.62
CA LYS A 404 28.50 19.36 19.55
C LYS A 404 29.10 19.35 18.15
N PRO A 405 29.64 20.49 17.68
CA PRO A 405 30.44 20.51 16.46
C PRO A 405 31.64 19.55 16.56
N LYS A 406 31.97 18.91 15.45
CA LYS A 406 33.16 18.08 15.29
C LYS A 406 34.39 18.97 15.19
N PRO A 407 35.34 18.88 16.15
CA PRO A 407 36.58 19.65 16.08
C PRO A 407 37.38 19.27 14.82
N GLY A 408 37.75 20.27 14.01
CA GLY A 408 38.50 20.07 12.77
C GLY A 408 37.74 19.30 11.67
N GLY A 409 36.43 19.10 11.83
CA GLY A 409 35.58 18.51 10.79
C GLY A 409 35.26 19.53 9.71
N ALA A 410 35.36 19.12 8.45
CA ALA A 410 34.92 19.91 7.30
C ALA A 410 33.50 19.49 6.89
N THR A 411 32.91 20.20 5.92
CA THR A 411 31.52 19.98 5.50
C THR A 411 31.42 18.91 4.41
N GLY A 412 31.01 17.69 4.81
CA GLY A 412 30.76 16.55 3.92
C GLY A 412 29.32 16.51 3.40
N LEU A 413 28.92 17.55 2.65
CA LEU A 413 27.53 17.82 2.30
C LEU A 413 26.98 16.81 1.28
N TYR A 414 27.68 16.58 0.16
CA TYR A 414 27.10 15.87 -0.98
C TYR A 414 26.84 14.39 -0.68
N ASP A 415 27.81 13.70 -0.10
CA ASP A 415 27.71 12.27 0.24
C ASP A 415 26.64 12.04 1.30
N SER A 416 26.51 12.96 2.25
CA SER A 416 25.51 12.90 3.31
C SER A 416 24.09 13.10 2.75
N ILE A 417 23.89 14.10 1.88
CA ILE A 417 22.60 14.30 1.19
C ILE A 417 22.24 13.07 0.38
N LEU A 418 23.19 12.52 -0.40
CA LEU A 418 22.93 11.35 -1.22
C LEU A 418 22.52 10.14 -0.37
N ALA A 419 23.27 9.85 0.69
CA ALA A 419 22.98 8.73 1.57
C ALA A 419 21.64 8.87 2.28
N ALA A 420 21.31 10.06 2.79
CA ALA A 420 20.04 10.31 3.43
C ALA A 420 18.87 10.27 2.43
N TYR A 421 19.06 10.76 1.21
CA TYR A 421 18.06 10.66 0.14
C TYR A 421 17.77 9.21 -0.21
N GLN A 422 18.81 8.37 -0.37
CA GLN A 422 18.66 6.95 -0.64
C GLN A 422 17.93 6.23 0.52
N ASN A 423 18.28 6.53 1.77
CA ASN A 423 17.62 5.97 2.95
C ASN A 423 16.15 6.41 3.06
N ALA A 424 15.87 7.70 2.87
CA ALA A 424 14.52 8.25 2.90
C ALA A 424 13.66 7.69 1.76
N ARG A 425 14.25 7.43 0.58
CA ARG A 425 13.56 6.79 -0.54
C ARG A 425 13.20 5.34 -0.27
N GLN A 426 14.13 4.57 0.30
CA GLN A 426 13.88 3.17 0.67
C GLN A 426 12.77 3.04 1.70
N SER A 427 12.68 4.02 2.60
CA SER A 427 11.69 4.03 3.68
C SER A 427 10.51 4.97 3.44
N TRP A 428 10.29 5.36 2.17
CA TRP A 428 9.19 6.23 1.76
C TRP A 428 7.84 5.62 2.12
N GLN A 429 6.95 6.41 2.70
CA GLN A 429 5.62 5.94 3.09
C GLN A 429 4.51 6.63 2.31
N LEU A 430 3.61 5.83 1.76
CA LEU A 430 2.41 6.31 1.11
C LEU A 430 1.47 6.99 2.12
N GLY A 431 0.78 8.05 1.69
CA GLY A 431 -0.14 8.81 2.56
C GLY A 431 0.58 9.75 3.55
N ARG A 432 1.90 9.94 3.41
CA ARG A 432 2.70 10.89 4.19
C ARG A 432 3.42 11.91 3.31
N ILE A 433 3.70 13.08 3.88
CA ILE A 433 4.63 14.05 3.30
C ILE A 433 6.04 13.51 3.58
N ASN A 434 6.72 12.99 2.57
CA ASN A 434 8.09 12.50 2.70
C ASN A 434 9.05 13.62 2.29
N VAL A 435 10.02 13.95 3.14
CA VAL A 435 10.96 15.06 2.86
C VAL A 435 12.33 14.78 3.47
N VAL A 436 13.37 15.25 2.78
CA VAL A 436 14.72 15.38 3.34
C VAL A 436 14.98 16.86 3.63
N VAL A 437 15.34 17.21 4.86
CA VAL A 437 15.66 18.60 5.24
C VAL A 437 17.14 18.68 5.59
N VAL A 438 17.86 19.60 4.96
CA VAL A 438 19.31 19.78 5.14
C VAL A 438 19.55 21.11 5.82
N LEU A 439 20.20 21.13 6.98
CA LEU A 439 20.58 22.33 7.71
C LEU A 439 22.10 22.45 7.70
N THR A 440 22.64 23.51 7.08
CA THR A 440 24.09 23.72 6.93
C THR A 440 24.47 25.19 7.02
N ASP A 441 25.72 25.47 7.39
CA ASP A 441 26.30 26.82 7.43
C ASP A 441 27.40 27.08 6.40
N GLY A 442 27.69 26.11 5.52
CA GLY A 442 28.80 26.19 4.57
C GLY A 442 28.59 25.39 3.28
N ARG A 443 29.55 25.55 2.36
CA ARG A 443 29.65 24.79 1.11
C ARG A 443 30.23 23.40 1.36
N ASN A 444 30.10 22.48 0.41
CA ASN A 444 30.84 21.23 0.48
C ASN A 444 32.38 21.45 0.48
N GLU A 445 33.07 20.84 1.43
CA GLU A 445 34.54 20.91 1.60
C GLU A 445 35.21 19.53 1.52
N ASP A 446 34.43 18.48 1.24
CA ASP A 446 34.95 17.14 1.04
C ASP A 446 35.42 16.90 -0.40
N SER A 447 36.73 16.76 -0.58
CA SER A 447 37.36 16.50 -1.88
C SER A 447 37.15 15.07 -2.39
N ASP A 448 36.85 14.13 -1.49
CA ASP A 448 36.65 12.72 -1.83
C ASP A 448 35.17 12.39 -2.15
N SER A 449 34.28 13.39 -2.06
CA SER A 449 32.84 13.27 -2.30
C SER A 449 32.46 13.00 -3.76
N VAL A 450 31.21 12.58 -3.97
CA VAL A 450 30.57 12.43 -5.29
C VAL A 450 30.61 13.70 -6.15
N GLY A 451 30.79 14.87 -5.54
CA GLY A 451 30.76 16.17 -6.20
C GLY A 451 29.36 16.60 -6.64
N LEU A 452 29.15 17.91 -6.85
CA LEU A 452 27.85 18.45 -7.21
C LEU A 452 27.24 17.82 -8.48
N PRO A 453 27.98 17.68 -9.61
CA PRO A 453 27.41 17.08 -10.81
C PRO A 453 26.99 15.62 -10.61
N GLY A 454 27.78 14.85 -9.83
CA GLY A 454 27.47 13.46 -9.51
C GLY A 454 26.24 13.36 -8.61
N LEU A 455 26.12 14.23 -7.60
CA LEU A 455 24.96 14.31 -6.73
C LEU A 455 23.69 14.62 -7.54
N LEU A 456 23.72 15.65 -8.40
CA LEU A 456 22.56 16.04 -9.22
C LEU A 456 22.15 14.92 -10.18
N ALA A 457 23.12 14.23 -10.79
CA ALA A 457 22.85 13.10 -11.68
C ALA A 457 22.15 11.96 -10.93
N GLU A 458 22.63 11.63 -9.73
CA GLU A 458 22.06 10.56 -8.92
C GLU A 458 20.69 10.93 -8.34
N LEU A 459 20.50 12.16 -7.85
CA LEU A 459 19.20 12.66 -7.40
C LEU A 459 18.18 12.65 -8.54
N GLY A 460 18.58 13.05 -9.75
CA GLY A 460 17.75 13.00 -10.95
C GLY A 460 17.36 11.58 -11.34
N ARG A 461 18.33 10.63 -11.31
CA ARG A 461 18.07 9.19 -11.52
C ARG A 461 17.14 8.63 -10.45
N LEU A 462 17.21 9.16 -9.23
CA LEU A 462 16.42 8.69 -8.11
C LEU A 462 15.02 9.36 -7.99
N GLN A 463 14.65 10.25 -8.91
CA GLN A 463 13.29 10.81 -8.92
C GLN A 463 12.25 9.77 -9.32
N ASP A 464 11.08 9.86 -8.70
CA ASP A 464 9.90 9.07 -9.04
C ASP A 464 8.65 9.93 -8.85
N PRO A 465 7.91 10.26 -9.92
CA PRO A 465 6.68 11.05 -9.82
C PRO A 465 5.60 10.44 -8.91
N ARG A 466 5.63 9.12 -8.68
CA ARG A 466 4.69 8.42 -7.77
C ARG A 466 5.15 8.48 -6.31
N LYS A 467 6.44 8.73 -6.08
CA LYS A 467 7.06 8.85 -4.76
C LYS A 467 7.84 10.16 -4.64
N PRO A 468 7.15 11.32 -4.64
CA PRO A 468 7.82 12.59 -4.48
C PRO A 468 8.60 12.60 -3.15
N LEU A 469 9.86 13.01 -3.23
CA LEU A 469 10.77 13.15 -2.10
C LEU A 469 11.60 14.42 -2.28
N PRO A 470 11.04 15.60 -1.98
CA PRO A 470 11.78 16.85 -2.07
C PRO A 470 12.92 16.93 -1.04
N VAL A 471 14.00 17.57 -1.44
CA VAL A 471 15.07 18.05 -0.56
C VAL A 471 14.82 19.53 -0.27
N ILE A 472 14.70 19.88 1.02
CA ILE A 472 14.61 21.26 1.49
C ILE A 472 15.95 21.67 2.09
N GLY A 473 16.64 22.61 1.45
CA GLY A 473 17.90 23.16 1.95
C GLY A 473 17.67 24.38 2.86
N ILE A 474 18.29 24.41 4.03
CA ILE A 474 18.28 25.53 4.97
C ILE A 474 19.73 25.94 5.22
N GLY A 475 20.13 27.06 4.62
CA GLY A 475 21.48 27.58 4.67
C GLY A 475 21.61 28.80 5.58
N ILE A 476 22.54 28.76 6.53
CA ILE A 476 22.68 29.82 7.54
C ILE A 476 24.07 30.43 7.53
N GLY A 477 24.15 31.74 7.43
CA GLY A 477 25.39 32.50 7.52
C GLY A 477 25.97 32.91 6.17
N PRO A 478 27.07 33.68 6.21
CA PRO A 478 27.65 34.29 5.00
C PRO A 478 28.44 33.29 4.13
N ASP A 479 28.82 32.16 4.70
CA ASP A 479 29.73 31.18 4.07
C ASP A 479 28.98 30.17 3.18
N ILE A 480 27.64 30.29 3.11
CA ILE A 480 26.78 29.39 2.35
C ILE A 480 26.83 29.67 0.85
N ASP A 481 26.96 28.61 0.04
CA ASP A 481 26.70 28.70 -1.38
C ASP A 481 25.19 28.50 -1.65
N SER A 482 24.49 29.63 -1.75
CA SER A 482 23.04 29.62 -2.05
C SER A 482 22.70 29.05 -3.44
N SER A 483 23.64 29.10 -4.40
CA SER A 483 23.45 28.55 -5.75
C SER A 483 23.54 27.03 -5.72
N GLU A 484 24.48 26.49 -4.94
CA GLU A 484 24.67 25.06 -4.70
C GLU A 484 23.41 24.43 -4.07
N LEU A 485 22.95 24.96 -2.92
CA LEU A 485 21.74 24.45 -2.25
C LEU A 485 20.49 24.54 -3.11
N LYS A 486 20.36 25.59 -3.92
CA LYS A 486 19.23 25.77 -4.83
C LYS A 486 19.23 24.73 -5.94
N GLN A 487 20.40 24.41 -6.52
CA GLN A 487 20.51 23.36 -7.54
C GLN A 487 20.13 21.99 -6.98
N ILE A 488 20.62 21.65 -5.77
CA ILE A 488 20.30 20.39 -5.10
C ILE A 488 18.80 20.28 -4.83
N SER A 489 18.19 21.30 -4.25
CA SER A 489 16.76 21.30 -3.90
C SER A 489 15.90 21.19 -5.17
N ALA A 490 16.23 21.96 -6.22
CA ALA A 490 15.49 21.97 -7.48
C ALA A 490 15.55 20.62 -8.22
N ALA A 491 16.63 19.85 -8.09
CA ALA A 491 16.75 18.51 -8.70
C ALA A 491 15.72 17.50 -8.18
N THR A 492 15.06 17.81 -7.06
CA THR A 492 14.09 16.94 -6.38
C THR A 492 12.70 17.56 -6.25
N GLY A 493 12.47 18.72 -6.88
CA GLY A 493 11.22 19.49 -6.72
C GLY A 493 11.07 20.17 -5.35
N GLY A 494 12.15 20.29 -4.58
CA GLY A 494 12.20 21.00 -3.31
C GLY A 494 12.61 22.48 -3.44
N GLU A 495 12.77 23.14 -2.30
CA GLU A 495 13.12 24.56 -2.19
C GLU A 495 14.30 24.78 -1.23
N SER A 496 15.05 25.87 -1.42
CA SER A 496 16.13 26.27 -0.52
C SER A 496 15.82 27.62 0.13
N PHE A 497 16.04 27.72 1.44
CA PHE A 497 15.87 28.92 2.24
C PHE A 497 17.21 29.31 2.85
N THR A 498 17.69 30.52 2.58
CA THR A 498 18.98 30.97 3.09
C THR A 498 18.90 32.33 3.76
N THR A 499 19.73 32.54 4.78
CA THR A 499 19.93 33.86 5.41
C THR A 499 21.41 34.11 5.64
N PRO A 500 21.95 35.28 5.26
CA PRO A 500 23.32 35.66 5.60
C PRO A 500 23.48 35.99 7.09
N ASP A 501 22.38 36.28 7.80
CA ASP A 501 22.35 36.60 9.22
C ASP A 501 21.94 35.37 10.05
N PRO A 502 22.87 34.75 10.83
CA PRO A 502 22.56 33.60 11.68
C PRO A 502 21.53 33.88 12.77
N ARG A 503 21.26 35.15 13.09
CA ARG A 503 20.24 35.54 14.09
C ARG A 503 18.81 35.32 13.59
N LYS A 504 18.61 35.20 12.27
CA LYS A 504 17.31 34.95 11.63
C LYS A 504 17.03 33.47 11.36
N ILE A 505 17.81 32.57 11.97
CA ILE A 505 17.68 31.13 11.75
C ILE A 505 16.27 30.62 12.05
N SER A 506 15.65 31.10 13.13
CA SER A 506 14.29 30.71 13.47
C SER A 506 13.32 31.10 12.36
N ASP A 507 13.39 32.31 11.81
CA ASP A 507 12.50 32.77 10.74
C ASP A 507 12.61 31.91 9.48
N VAL A 508 13.84 31.60 9.07
CA VAL A 508 14.11 30.76 7.88
C VAL A 508 13.64 29.33 8.11
N PHE A 509 13.87 28.79 9.30
CA PHE A 509 13.39 27.47 9.68
C PHE A 509 11.86 27.41 9.70
N TYR A 510 11.20 28.43 10.26
CA TYR A 510 9.74 28.57 10.25
C TYR A 510 9.18 28.73 8.83
N GLN A 511 9.86 29.45 7.93
CA GLN A 511 9.46 29.56 6.52
C GLN A 511 9.52 28.21 5.80
N ALA A 512 10.63 27.48 5.98
CA ALA A 512 10.82 26.14 5.43
C ALA A 512 9.75 25.15 5.96
N LEU A 513 9.53 25.15 7.27
CA LEU A 513 8.49 24.35 7.92
C LEU A 513 7.08 24.73 7.45
N SER A 514 6.78 26.01 7.36
CA SER A 514 5.48 26.49 6.88
C SER A 514 5.22 26.03 5.46
N LYS A 515 6.23 26.05 4.58
CA LYS A 515 6.12 25.53 3.21
C LYS A 515 5.94 24.02 3.17
N LEU A 516 6.63 23.28 4.04
CA LEU A 516 6.41 21.84 4.19
C LEU A 516 4.96 21.51 4.59
N MET A 517 4.38 22.35 5.44
CA MET A 517 2.98 22.24 5.90
C MET A 517 1.96 22.83 4.91
N CYS A 518 2.41 23.54 3.86
CA CYS A 518 1.58 24.21 2.84
C CYS A 518 1.74 23.58 1.44
N GLN A 519 1.53 22.26 1.33
CA GLN A 519 1.45 21.59 0.03
C GLN A 519 0.01 21.72 -0.55
N PRO A 520 -0.17 21.95 -1.87
CA PRO A 520 -1.50 21.98 -2.48
C PRO A 520 -2.31 20.71 -2.16
N PRO A 521 -3.63 20.82 -1.94
CA PRO A 521 -4.47 22.00 -2.14
C PRO A 521 -4.54 22.95 -0.93
N ALA A 522 -3.79 22.69 0.15
CA ALA A 522 -4.01 23.33 1.44
C ALA A 522 -3.75 24.85 1.49
N CYS A 523 -3.06 25.40 0.48
CA CYS A 523 -2.68 26.81 0.44
C CYS A 523 -2.99 27.42 -0.94
N LYS A 524 -4.26 27.76 -1.16
CA LYS A 524 -4.62 28.87 -2.05
C LYS A 524 -4.58 30.15 -1.22
N ASN A 525 -3.64 31.05 -1.55
CA ASN A 525 -3.74 32.49 -1.34
C ASN A 525 -2.88 33.15 -2.41
#